data_AF-A0A964MC91-F1
#
_entry.id   AF-A0A964MC91-F1
#
_cell.length_a   1.000
_cell.length_b   1.000
_cell.length_c   1.000
_cell.angle_alpha   90.00
_cell.angle_beta   90.00
_cell.angle_gamma   90.00
#
_symmetry.space_group_name_H-M   'P 1'
#
loop_
_entity.id
_entity.type
_entity.pdbx_description
1 polymer ?
#
loop_
_entity_poly.entity_id
_entity_poly.type
_entity_poly.pdbx_seq_one_letter_code
_entity_poly.pdbx_strand_id
1 'polypeptide(L)'
;MNIELTPLEARVLGCLIEKEITTPEQYPLSLNALTNACNQKSNREPVLDLSESEVQALIDGLIAKYHVNEAGGHGSRVSKYQHRFCNTTYGTLKFSAQELAIVCELFLRGPQTPGELRSRASRLAPFRDATQVEETLDHLA
;
A
#
# COMPACT_ATOMS: atom_id res chain seq x y z
N MET A 1 17.92 8.82 0.39
CA MET A 1 17.36 7.69 1.17
C MET A 1 17.21 6.54 0.19
N ASN A 2 17.82 5.39 0.45
CA ASN A 2 17.64 4.21 -0.40
C ASN A 2 16.47 3.40 0.18
N ILE A 3 15.42 3.20 -0.60
CA ILE A 3 14.24 2.45 -0.18
C ILE A 3 14.32 1.07 -0.82
N GLU A 4 14.53 0.05 0.01
CA GLU A 4 14.61 -1.34 -0.43
C GLU A 4 13.54 -2.16 0.27
N LEU A 5 12.54 -2.56 -0.53
CA LEU A 5 11.43 -3.40 -0.11
C LEU A 5 11.55 -4.76 -0.77
N THR A 6 11.36 -5.83 0.00
CA THR A 6 11.09 -7.14 -0.58
C THR A 6 9.71 -7.14 -1.26
N PRO A 7 9.44 -8.07 -2.20
CA PRO A 7 8.12 -8.17 -2.82
C PRO A 7 6.97 -8.35 -1.82
N LEU A 8 7.22 -9.06 -0.71
CA LEU A 8 6.21 -9.28 0.34
C LEU A 8 6.02 -8.05 1.23
N GLU A 9 7.08 -7.31 1.53
CA GLU A 9 6.96 -6.01 2.22
C GLU A 9 6.19 -4.99 1.37
N ALA A 10 6.48 -4.92 0.07
CA ALA A 10 5.73 -4.10 -0.87
C ALA A 10 4.25 -4.50 -0.90
N ARG A 11 3.94 -5.81 -0.88
CA ARG A 11 2.56 -6.29 -0.78
C ARG A 11 1.85 -5.77 0.47
N VAL A 12 2.49 -5.85 1.64
CA VAL A 12 1.92 -5.38 2.91
C VAL A 12 1.67 -3.87 2.87
N LEU A 13 2.63 -3.08 2.39
CA LEU A 13 2.48 -1.63 2.24
C LEU A 13 1.37 -1.26 1.25
N GLY A 14 1.34 -1.91 0.09
CA GLY A 14 0.29 -1.71 -0.91
C GLY A 14 -1.10 -2.00 -0.34
N CYS A 15 -1.24 -3.04 0.49
CA CYS A 15 -2.52 -3.35 1.15
C CYS A 15 -2.93 -2.25 2.13
N LEU A 16 -2.01 -1.74 2.96
CA LEU A 16 -2.31 -0.66 3.89
C LEU A 16 -2.73 0.63 3.15
N ILE A 17 -1.99 1.01 2.11
CA ILE A 17 -2.29 2.19 1.28
C ILE A 17 -3.65 2.03 0.59
N GLU A 18 -3.89 0.86 -0.03
CA GLU A 18 -5.16 0.56 -0.69
C GLU A 18 -6.34 0.70 0.27
N LYS A 19 -6.25 0.13 1.48
CA LYS A 19 -7.36 0.11 2.43
C LYS A 19 -7.56 1.43 3.15
N GLU A 20 -6.53 2.25 3.33
CA GLU A 20 -6.70 3.64 3.77
C GLU A 20 -7.61 4.42 2.82
N ILE A 21 -7.47 4.22 1.51
CA ILE A 21 -8.22 4.96 0.49
C ILE A 21 -9.61 4.34 0.24
N THR A 22 -9.66 3.01 0.07
CA THR A 22 -10.88 2.32 -0.40
C THR A 22 -11.83 1.93 0.71
N THR A 23 -11.34 1.73 1.93
CA THR A 23 -12.12 1.30 3.10
C THR A 23 -11.66 2.06 4.35
N PRO A 24 -11.72 3.40 4.36
CA PRO A 24 -11.19 4.23 5.44
C PRO A 24 -11.85 3.92 6.80
N GLU A 25 -13.08 3.40 6.80
CA GLU A 25 -13.80 3.00 8.01
C GLU A 25 -13.19 1.78 8.72
N GLN A 26 -12.39 0.97 8.01
CA GLN A 26 -11.69 -0.19 8.55
C GLN A 26 -10.23 0.10 8.90
N TYR A 27 -9.70 1.24 8.46
CA TYR A 27 -8.32 1.64 8.67
C TYR A 27 -8.16 2.39 10.02
N PRO A 28 -7.11 2.14 10.81
CA PRO A 28 -5.98 1.21 10.60
C PRO A 28 -6.37 -0.26 10.74
N LEU A 29 -5.64 -1.15 10.05
CA LEU A 29 -5.99 -2.57 9.94
C LEU A 29 -5.43 -3.42 11.09
N SER A 30 -6.19 -4.39 11.58
CA SER A 30 -5.65 -5.45 12.43
C SER A 30 -4.77 -6.44 11.64
N LEU A 31 -3.99 -7.28 12.32
CA LEU A 31 -3.17 -8.33 11.68
C LEU A 31 -4.02 -9.24 10.76
N ASN A 32 -5.17 -9.69 11.25
CA ASN A 32 -6.08 -10.55 10.48
C ASN A 32 -6.61 -9.84 9.23
N ALA A 33 -7.06 -8.59 9.37
CA ALA A 33 -7.58 -7.80 8.25
C ALA A 33 -6.49 -7.56 7.18
N LEU A 34 -5.27 -7.26 7.61
CA LEU A 34 -4.12 -7.07 6.72
C LEU A 34 -3.69 -8.38 6.04
N THR A 35 -3.73 -9.51 6.75
CA THR A 35 -3.48 -10.84 6.17
C THR A 35 -4.49 -11.17 5.07
N ASN A 36 -5.79 -10.96 5.36
CA ASN A 36 -6.84 -11.12 4.37
C ASN A 36 -6.65 -10.18 3.16
N ALA A 37 -6.19 -8.95 3.39
CA ALA A 37 -5.88 -8.01 2.32
C ALA A 37 -4.70 -8.47 1.45
N CYS A 38 -3.66 -9.06 2.03
CA CYS A 38 -2.51 -9.58 1.29
C CYS A 38 -2.86 -10.76 0.37
N ASN A 39 -3.81 -11.60 0.82
CA ASN A 39 -4.23 -12.84 0.19
C ASN A 39 -5.50 -12.69 -0.69
N GLN A 40 -5.95 -11.46 -0.97
CA GLN A 40 -7.12 -11.26 -1.84
C GLN A 40 -6.89 -11.87 -3.23
N LYS A 41 -7.90 -12.56 -3.76
CA LYS A 41 -7.86 -13.15 -5.11
C LYS A 41 -7.94 -12.11 -6.23
N SER A 42 -8.56 -10.97 -5.95
CA SER A 42 -8.68 -9.84 -6.87
C SER A 42 -7.65 -8.78 -6.56
N ASN A 43 -7.20 -8.07 -7.59
CA ASN A 43 -6.30 -6.94 -7.46
C ASN A 43 -4.94 -7.27 -6.83
N ARG A 44 -4.48 -8.52 -7.00
CA ARG A 44 -3.19 -9.01 -6.53
C ARG A 44 -2.52 -9.80 -7.64
N GLU A 45 -1.24 -9.57 -7.84
CA GLU A 45 -0.41 -10.37 -8.72
C GLU A 45 1.02 -10.45 -8.14
N PRO A 46 1.50 -11.64 -7.75
CA PRO A 46 0.77 -12.92 -7.68
C PRO A 46 -0.27 -12.93 -6.56
N VAL A 47 -1.26 -13.83 -6.67
CA VAL A 47 -2.12 -14.18 -5.53
C VAL A 47 -1.28 -14.98 -4.53
N LEU A 48 -1.35 -14.61 -3.26
CA LEU A 48 -0.58 -15.22 -2.18
C LEU A 48 -1.50 -15.94 -1.19
N ASP A 49 -0.89 -16.76 -0.35
CA ASP A 49 -1.52 -17.44 0.77
C ASP A 49 -0.61 -17.37 1.99
N LEU A 50 -0.41 -16.14 2.50
CA LEU A 50 0.44 -15.87 3.66
C LEU A 50 -0.30 -16.20 4.96
N SER A 51 0.40 -16.82 5.90
CA SER A 51 -0.05 -16.95 7.28
C SER A 51 0.01 -15.63 8.05
N GLU A 52 -0.77 -15.50 9.13
CA GLU A 52 -0.70 -14.33 10.01
C GLU A 52 0.72 -14.16 10.61
N SER A 53 1.43 -15.25 10.90
CA SER A 53 2.81 -15.19 11.39
C SER A 53 3.80 -14.64 10.36
N GLU A 54 3.65 -14.97 9.08
CA GLU A 54 4.48 -14.40 8.02
C GLU A 54 4.19 -12.91 7.83
N VAL A 55 2.90 -12.53 7.84
CA VAL A 55 2.51 -11.12 7.75
C VAL A 55 3.00 -10.33 8.96
N GLN A 56 2.96 -10.90 10.17
CA GLN A 56 3.51 -10.26 11.37
C GLN A 56 5.01 -10.00 11.24
N ALA A 57 5.79 -10.98 10.79
CA ALA A 57 7.23 -10.81 10.59
C ALA A 57 7.55 -9.70 9.55
N LEU A 58 6.75 -9.59 8.48
CA LEU A 58 6.88 -8.53 7.49
C LEU A 58 6.54 -7.14 8.07
N ILE A 59 5.49 -7.06 8.89
CA ILE A 59 5.13 -5.83 9.61
C ILE A 59 6.26 -5.40 10.54
N ASP A 60 6.85 -6.32 11.30
CA ASP A 60 7.93 -6.02 12.22
C ASP A 60 9.15 -5.46 11.47
N GLY A 61 9.49 -6.04 10.31
CA GLY A 61 10.52 -5.51 9.41
C GLY A 61 10.20 -4.11 8.88
N LEU A 62 8.96 -3.87 8.48
CA LEU A 62 8.50 -2.56 8.00
C LEU A 62 8.47 -1.50 9.11
N ILE A 63 8.17 -1.88 10.35
CA ILE A 63 8.26 -1.02 11.54
C ILE A 63 9.73 -0.64 11.79
N ALA A 64 10.65 -1.60 11.72
CA ALA A 64 12.08 -1.33 11.86
C ALA A 64 12.61 -0.39 10.76
N LYS A 65 12.02 -0.42 9.56
CA LYS A 65 12.28 0.51 8.45
C LYS A 65 11.50 1.82 8.52
N TYR A 66 10.68 2.02 9.56
CA TYR A 66 9.79 3.20 9.74
C TYR A 66 8.72 3.39 8.65
N HIS A 67 8.40 2.36 7.88
CA HIS A 67 7.38 2.40 6.84
C HIS A 67 5.97 2.03 7.34
N VAL A 68 5.87 1.39 8.50
CA VAL A 68 4.61 1.06 9.18
C VAL A 68 4.74 1.47 10.64
N ASN A 69 3.63 1.90 11.25
CA ASN A 69 3.52 2.07 12.69
C ASN A 69 2.33 1.27 13.21
N GLU A 70 2.45 0.84 14.47
CA GLU A 70 1.30 0.37 15.23
C GLU A 70 0.42 1.57 15.62
N ALA A 71 -0.87 1.48 15.31
CA ALA A 71 -1.88 2.48 15.59
C ALA A 71 -2.81 1.93 16.68
N GLY A 72 -2.67 2.43 17.89
CA GLY A 72 -3.51 2.02 19.02
C GLY A 72 -3.41 2.99 20.17
N GLY A 73 -4.55 3.35 20.74
CA GLY A 73 -4.61 4.06 22.01
C GLY A 73 -4.28 3.11 23.17
N HIS A 74 -3.75 3.67 24.27
CA HIS A 74 -3.57 2.92 25.51
C HIS A 74 -4.87 2.20 25.89
N GLY A 75 -4.85 0.85 25.92
CA GLY A 75 -5.98 0.02 26.35
C GLY A 75 -6.68 -0.81 25.26
N SER A 76 -6.36 -0.63 23.98
CA SER A 76 -6.82 -1.58 22.94
C SER A 76 -6.05 -2.90 23.06
N ARG A 77 -6.77 -4.02 23.13
CA ARG A 77 -6.15 -5.37 23.17
C ARG A 77 -5.70 -5.86 21.79
N VAL A 78 -6.18 -5.23 20.72
CA VAL A 78 -5.86 -5.61 19.34
C VAL A 78 -4.97 -4.53 18.74
N SER A 79 -3.76 -4.93 18.39
CA SER A 79 -2.82 -4.16 17.58
C SER A 79 -3.43 -3.86 16.21
N LYS A 80 -3.35 -2.61 15.78
CA LYS A 80 -3.68 -2.19 14.42
C LYS A 80 -2.47 -1.52 13.80
N TYR A 81 -2.40 -1.50 12.47
CA TYR A 81 -1.25 -1.04 11.72
C TYR A 81 -1.66 0.01 10.71
N GLN A 82 -0.84 1.05 10.62
CA GLN A 82 -0.97 2.14 9.65
C GLN A 82 0.34 2.30 8.88
N HIS A 83 0.27 2.57 7.57
CA HIS A 83 1.47 2.90 6.82
C HIS A 83 1.96 4.31 7.17
N ARG A 84 3.27 4.50 7.02
CA ARG A 84 3.98 5.78 7.12
C ARG A 84 4.89 6.01 5.94
N PHE A 85 4.67 5.25 4.87
CA PHE A 85 5.53 5.21 3.70
C PHE A 85 5.64 6.58 3.01
N CYS A 86 4.52 7.30 2.93
CA CYS A 86 4.43 8.61 2.28
C CYS A 86 3.43 9.53 2.99
N ASN A 87 3.42 10.80 2.60
CA ASN A 87 2.42 11.79 3.02
C ASN A 87 2.33 12.04 4.55
N THR A 88 3.32 11.59 5.32
CA THR A 88 3.39 11.84 6.77
C THR A 88 3.99 13.22 7.06
N THR A 89 3.70 13.81 8.23
CA THR A 89 4.13 15.17 8.61
C THR A 89 5.61 15.43 8.38
N TYR A 90 6.47 14.45 8.69
CA TYR A 90 7.93 14.59 8.64
C TYR A 90 8.59 13.74 7.53
N GLY A 91 7.80 12.98 6.77
CA GLY A 91 8.31 12.16 5.67
C GLY A 91 8.65 13.01 4.45
N THR A 92 9.75 12.67 3.77
CA THR A 92 10.19 13.35 2.54
C THR A 92 9.39 12.91 1.31
N LEU A 93 8.87 11.68 1.30
CA LEU A 93 8.01 11.19 0.23
C LEU A 93 6.63 11.82 0.32
N LYS A 94 6.32 12.64 -0.68
CA LYS A 94 5.01 13.27 -0.87
C LYS A 94 4.49 12.85 -2.23
N PHE A 95 3.31 12.24 -2.24
CA PHE A 95 2.61 11.84 -3.45
C PHE A 95 1.26 12.52 -3.48
N SER A 96 0.90 13.07 -4.63
CA SER A 96 -0.47 13.34 -5.03
C SER A 96 -1.31 12.05 -4.99
N ALA A 97 -2.64 12.19 -5.05
CA ALA A 97 -3.53 11.05 -5.05
C ALA A 97 -3.26 10.11 -6.25
N GLN A 98 -2.99 10.67 -7.43
CA GLN A 98 -2.69 9.92 -8.65
C GLN A 98 -1.36 9.17 -8.56
N GLU A 99 -0.30 9.82 -8.06
CA GLU A 99 1.00 9.18 -7.85
C GLU A 99 0.88 8.01 -6.86
N LEU A 100 0.21 8.24 -5.72
CA LEU A 100 0.02 7.20 -4.72
C LEU A 100 -0.81 6.02 -5.25
N ALA A 101 -1.82 6.31 -6.07
CA ALA A 101 -2.64 5.30 -6.72
C ALA A 101 -1.80 4.40 -7.65
N ILE A 102 -0.89 4.98 -8.44
CA ILE A 102 0.03 4.23 -9.31
C ILE A 102 1.01 3.40 -8.48
N VAL A 103 1.67 4.00 -7.50
CA VAL A 103 2.63 3.30 -6.62
C VAL A 103 1.95 2.10 -5.92
N CYS A 104 0.73 2.29 -5.42
CA CYS A 104 -0.06 1.24 -4.78
C CYS A 104 -0.36 0.09 -5.75
N GLU A 105 -0.82 0.36 -6.98
CA GLU A 105 -1.07 -0.70 -7.96
C GLU A 105 0.22 -1.43 -8.37
N LEU A 106 1.35 -0.73 -8.49
CA LEU A 106 2.64 -1.35 -8.79
C LEU A 106 3.12 -2.25 -7.63
N PHE A 107 2.87 -1.88 -6.38
CA PHE A 107 3.16 -2.73 -5.22
C PHE A 107 2.29 -4.00 -5.17
N LEU A 108 1.05 -3.90 -5.63
CA LEU A 108 0.07 -4.99 -5.53
C LEU A 108 0.13 -5.96 -6.71
N ARG A 109 0.50 -5.49 -7.91
CA ARG A 109 0.47 -6.28 -9.14
C ARG A 109 1.74 -6.19 -10.00
N GLY A 110 2.78 -5.51 -9.55
CA GLY A 110 4.02 -5.39 -10.30
C GLY A 110 3.93 -4.49 -11.54
N PRO A 111 4.86 -4.65 -12.51
CA PRO A 111 4.93 -3.84 -13.72
C PRO A 111 3.65 -3.91 -14.55
N GLN A 112 3.13 -2.75 -14.92
CA GLN A 112 1.87 -2.61 -15.65
C GLN A 112 2.01 -1.51 -16.71
N THR A 113 1.26 -1.63 -17.80
CA THR A 113 1.20 -0.60 -18.83
C THR A 113 0.39 0.62 -18.36
N PRO A 114 0.60 1.82 -18.93
CA PRO A 114 -0.22 3.00 -18.61
C PRO A 114 -1.73 2.77 -18.80
N GLY A 115 -2.11 2.01 -19.83
CA GLY A 115 -3.51 1.64 -20.09
C GLY A 115 -4.12 0.78 -18.98
N GLU A 116 -3.36 -0.19 -18.46
CA GLU A 116 -3.79 -1.01 -17.31
C GLU A 116 -3.89 -0.19 -16.03
N LEU A 117 -2.88 0.65 -15.76
CA LEU A 117 -2.84 1.53 -14.59
C LEU A 117 -4.03 2.48 -14.58
N ARG A 118 -4.39 3.08 -15.73
CA ARG A 118 -5.59 3.93 -15.83
C ARG A 118 -6.82 3.23 -15.29
N SER A 119 -7.08 1.99 -15.71
CA SER A 119 -8.27 1.26 -15.28
C SER A 119 -8.18 0.80 -13.82
N ARG A 120 -7.03 0.27 -13.40
CA ARG A 120 -6.87 -0.41 -12.11
C ARG A 120 -6.68 0.58 -10.95
N ALA A 121 -5.93 1.67 -11.18
CA ALA A 121 -5.66 2.70 -10.19
C ALA A 121 -6.82 3.70 -10.02
N SER A 122 -7.76 3.77 -10.98
CA SER A 122 -8.91 4.70 -10.93
C SER A 122 -9.78 4.59 -9.68
N ARG A 123 -9.80 3.41 -9.05
CA ARG A 123 -10.53 3.19 -7.77
C ARG A 123 -9.86 3.87 -6.58
N LEU A 124 -8.56 4.17 -6.67
CA LEU A 124 -7.77 4.84 -5.64
C LEU A 124 -7.75 6.35 -5.90
N ALA A 125 -7.57 6.76 -7.15
CA ALA A 125 -7.69 8.14 -7.58
C ALA A 125 -8.12 8.21 -9.06
N PRO A 126 -9.10 9.04 -9.42
CA PRO A 126 -9.56 9.13 -10.80
C PRO A 126 -8.50 9.77 -11.70
N PHE A 127 -8.39 9.23 -12.92
CA PHE A 127 -7.57 9.76 -14.01
C PHE A 127 -8.47 10.25 -15.16
N ARG A 128 -8.14 11.40 -15.74
CA ARG A 128 -8.85 11.98 -16.90
C ARG A 128 -8.71 11.08 -18.13
N ASP A 129 -7.50 10.68 -18.47
CA ASP A 129 -7.12 9.95 -19.67
C ASP A 129 -5.81 9.18 -19.46
N ALA A 130 -5.38 8.45 -20.50
CA ALA A 130 -4.11 7.72 -20.46
C ALA A 130 -2.90 8.67 -20.41
N THR A 131 -3.00 9.85 -21.04
CA THR A 131 -1.95 10.87 -21.01
C THR A 131 -1.64 11.32 -19.60
N GLN A 132 -2.65 11.54 -18.74
CA GLN A 132 -2.41 11.88 -17.34
C GLN A 132 -1.65 10.78 -16.58
N VAL A 133 -1.87 9.51 -16.91
CA VAL A 133 -1.12 8.40 -16.30
C VAL A 133 0.35 8.46 -16.71
N GLU A 134 0.63 8.70 -17.98
CA GLU A 134 2.00 8.87 -18.50
C GLU A 134 2.70 10.07 -17.87
N GLU A 135 2.05 11.24 -17.83
CA GLU A 135 2.55 12.44 -17.16
C GLU A 135 2.86 12.18 -15.68
N THR A 136 2.02 11.38 -15.00
CA THR A 136 2.23 11.03 -13.58
C THR A 136 3.40 10.07 -13.41
N LEU A 137 3.58 9.11 -14.33
CA LEU A 137 4.73 8.19 -14.33
C LEU A 137 6.04 8.94 -14.59
N ASP A 138 6.04 9.90 -15.52
CA ASP A 138 7.20 10.74 -15.83
C ASP A 138 7.62 11.62 -14.66
N HIS A 139 6.66 12.12 -13.86
CA HIS A 139 6.96 12.88 -12.65
C HIS A 139 7.55 12.02 -11.52
N LEU A 140 7.26 10.72 -11.52
CA LEU A 140 7.79 9.76 -10.54
C LEU A 140 9.20 9.25 -10.88
N ALA A 141 9.68 9.45 -12.10
CA ALA A 141 10.97 8.98 -12.62
C ALA A 141 12.12 9.94 -12.28
#